data_AF-A0AAE5H5M3-F1
#
_entry.id   AF-A0AAE5H5M3-F1
#
_cell.length_a   1.000
_cell.length_b   1.000
_cell.length_c   1.000
_cell.angle_alpha   90.00
_cell.angle_beta   90.00
_cell.angle_gamma   90.00
#
_symmetry.space_group_name_H-M   'P 1'
#
loop_
_entity.id
_entity.type
_entity.pdbx_description
1 polymer ?
#
loop_
_entity_poly.entity_id
_entity_poly.type
_entity_poly.pdbx_seq_one_letter_code
_entity_poly.pdbx_strand_id
1 'polypeptide(L)'
;MSKKNKTIISVLVAFLIVVIGVFKFSFSSGYKISIENKTDKTIGNLELKYENGNTIKTISQVEPKKSLEYNIDTNSIQGENAIILTYKDNKGISYEESVVGYLEKGYSGKSNVFINEIDNNGNLGIEVK
;
A
#
# COMPACT_ATOMS: atom_id res chain seq x y z
N MET A 1 4.90 22.12 -47.22
CA MET A 1 4.34 20.87 -46.64
C MET A 1 2.92 20.67 -47.15
N SER A 2 2.61 19.51 -47.73
CA SER A 2 1.26 19.26 -48.26
C SER A 2 0.21 19.21 -47.14
N LYS A 3 -1.07 19.48 -47.45
CA LYS A 3 -2.17 19.33 -46.48
C LYS A 3 -2.17 17.94 -45.83
N LYS A 4 -1.89 16.89 -46.61
CA LYS A 4 -1.79 15.49 -46.12
C LYS A 4 -0.67 15.34 -45.08
N ASN A 5 0.49 15.95 -45.33
CA ASN A 5 1.62 15.88 -44.39
C ASN A 5 1.30 16.61 -43.07
N LYS A 6 0.55 17.73 -43.12
CA LYS A 6 0.10 18.45 -41.92
C LYS A 6 -0.88 17.62 -41.09
N THR A 7 -1.83 16.94 -41.74
CA THR A 7 -2.78 16.04 -41.07
C THR A 7 -2.07 14.85 -40.43
N ILE A 8 -1.14 14.20 -41.15
CA ILE A 8 -0.35 13.07 -40.62
C ILE A 8 0.44 13.47 -39.37
N ILE A 9 1.12 14.62 -39.39
CA ILE A 9 1.88 15.11 -38.23
C ILE A 9 0.93 15.41 -37.06
N SER A 10 -0.21 16.05 -37.31
CA SER A 10 -1.17 16.35 -36.25
C SER A 10 -1.73 15.10 -35.57
N VAL A 11 -2.00 14.03 -36.34
CA VAL A 11 -2.45 12.74 -35.81
C VAL A 11 -1.34 12.06 -35.00
N LEU A 12 -0.09 12.09 -35.48
CA LEU A 12 1.06 11.55 -34.77
C LEU A 12 1.31 12.26 -33.42
N VAL A 13 1.20 13.59 -33.39
CA VAL A 13 1.36 14.37 -32.15
C VAL A 13 0.23 14.06 -31.17
N ALA A 14 -1.02 14.00 -31.62
CA ALA A 14 -2.15 13.64 -30.77
C ALA A 14 -2.00 12.23 -30.19
N PHE A 15 -1.59 11.26 -31.01
CA PHE A 15 -1.30 9.90 -30.57
C PHE A 15 -0.18 9.87 -29.50
N LEU A 16 0.91 10.60 -29.71
CA LEU A 16 2.01 10.66 -28.74
C LEU A 16 1.55 11.20 -27.38
N ILE A 17 0.71 12.24 -27.36
CA ILE A 17 0.17 12.83 -26.13
C ILE A 17 -0.72 11.82 -25.40
N VAL A 18 -1.56 11.08 -26.13
CA VAL A 18 -2.40 10.02 -25.54
C VAL A 18 -1.53 8.90 -24.94
N VAL A 19 -0.50 8.46 -25.66
CA VAL A 19 0.43 7.41 -25.17
C VAL A 19 1.14 7.87 -23.90
N ILE A 20 1.70 9.09 -23.87
CA ILE A 20 2.37 9.63 -22.67
C ILE A 20 1.39 9.76 -21.50
N GLY A 21 0.15 10.19 -21.77
CA GLY A 21 -0.91 10.25 -20.77
C GLY A 21 -1.22 8.88 -20.15
N VAL A 22 -1.39 7.85 -20.99
CA VAL A 22 -1.66 6.47 -20.55
C VAL A 22 -0.49 5.89 -19.76
N PHE A 23 0.76 6.13 -20.18
CA PHE A 23 1.95 5.65 -19.48
C PHE A 23 2.10 6.28 -18.09
N LYS A 24 1.82 7.58 -17.94
CA LYS A 24 1.87 8.25 -16.63
C LYS A 24 0.75 7.80 -15.68
N PHE A 25 -0.41 7.41 -16.22
CA PHE A 25 -1.56 7.04 -15.40
C PHE A 25 -1.57 5.54 -15.02
N SER A 26 -0.98 4.67 -15.84
CA SER A 26 -1.07 3.21 -15.65
C SER A 26 -0.01 2.61 -14.73
N PHE A 27 1.00 3.37 -14.32
CA PHE A 27 2.07 2.89 -13.44
C PHE A 27 2.09 3.69 -12.14
N SER A 28 1.12 3.46 -11.25
CA SER A 28 1.38 3.67 -9.83
C SER A 28 2.28 2.51 -9.35
N SER A 29 3.57 2.59 -9.70
CA SER A 29 4.58 1.63 -9.24
C SER A 29 4.64 1.66 -7.72
N GLY A 30 4.50 0.52 -7.08
CA GLY A 30 4.54 0.42 -5.63
C GLY A 30 3.89 -0.87 -5.13
N TYR A 31 3.93 -1.05 -3.82
CA TYR A 31 3.33 -2.17 -3.13
C TYR A 31 2.00 -1.74 -2.52
N LYS A 32 0.91 -2.38 -2.91
CA LYS A 32 -0.42 -2.08 -2.40
C LYS A 32 -0.69 -2.87 -1.13
N ILE A 33 -1.11 -2.20 -0.06
CA ILE A 33 -1.51 -2.84 1.20
C ILE A 33 -2.94 -2.43 1.51
N SER A 34 -3.82 -3.40 1.65
CA SER A 34 -5.18 -3.20 2.16
C SER A 34 -5.25 -3.69 3.60
N ILE A 35 -5.83 -2.91 4.50
CA ILE A 35 -6.09 -3.30 5.89
C ILE A 35 -7.60 -3.25 6.11
N GLU A 36 -8.19 -4.41 6.38
CA GLU A 36 -9.63 -4.56 6.60
C GLU A 36 -9.90 -4.95 8.05
N ASN A 37 -10.72 -4.14 8.71
CA ASN A 37 -11.26 -4.47 10.03
C ASN A 37 -12.56 -5.25 9.87
N LYS A 38 -12.51 -6.56 10.10
CA LYS A 38 -13.69 -7.44 10.05
C LYS A 38 -14.41 -7.53 11.39
N THR A 39 -13.92 -6.86 12.43
CA THR A 39 -14.56 -6.84 13.75
C THR A 39 -15.69 -5.82 13.82
N ASP A 40 -16.45 -5.85 14.92
CA ASP A 40 -17.50 -4.86 15.23
C ASP A 40 -16.99 -3.69 16.10
N LYS A 41 -15.66 -3.59 16.29
CA LYS A 41 -15.02 -2.55 17.11
C LYS A 41 -14.06 -1.73 16.26
N THR A 42 -13.94 -0.45 16.54
CA THR A 42 -12.91 0.39 15.91
C THR A 42 -11.53 -0.07 16.39
N ILE A 43 -10.62 -0.31 15.45
CA ILE A 43 -9.23 -0.67 15.75
C ILE A 43 -8.37 0.59 15.63
N GLY A 44 -7.59 0.92 16.65
CA GLY A 44 -6.78 2.13 16.68
C GLY A 44 -5.28 1.86 16.71
N ASN A 45 -4.52 2.93 16.45
CA ASN A 45 -3.08 2.99 16.69
C ASN A 45 -2.27 1.88 16.01
N LEU A 46 -2.57 1.59 14.74
CA LEU A 46 -1.75 0.70 13.92
C LEU A 46 -0.64 1.50 13.24
N GLU A 47 0.46 0.85 12.95
CA GLU A 47 1.56 1.46 12.20
C GLU A 47 2.17 0.47 11.21
N LEU A 48 2.28 0.89 9.95
CA LEU A 48 3.10 0.21 8.95
C LEU A 48 4.51 0.81 8.98
N LYS A 49 5.52 -0.05 9.10
CA LYS A 49 6.93 0.34 9.07
C LYS A 49 7.73 -0.61 8.18
N TYR A 50 8.87 -0.14 7.70
CA TYR A 50 9.89 -1.05 7.16
C TYR A 50 10.54 -1.80 8.32
N GLU A 51 10.90 -3.07 8.13
CA GLU A 51 11.62 -3.86 9.13
C GLU A 51 12.95 -3.18 9.49
N ASN A 52 13.72 -2.82 8.46
CA ASN A 52 14.98 -2.09 8.59
C ASN A 52 14.78 -0.63 8.14
N GLY A 53 13.99 0.16 8.88
CA GLY A 53 13.79 1.55 8.51
C GLY A 53 12.76 2.32 9.33
N ASN A 54 12.26 3.40 8.72
CA ASN A 54 11.31 4.32 9.34
C ASN A 54 9.87 3.81 9.21
N THR A 55 9.01 4.36 10.07
CA THR A 55 7.56 4.32 9.91
C THR A 55 7.16 4.80 8.52
N ILE A 56 6.36 3.99 7.84
CA ILE A 56 5.78 4.30 6.53
C ILE A 56 4.47 5.06 6.72
N LYS A 57 3.60 4.54 7.60
CA LYS A 57 2.27 5.10 7.82
C LYS A 57 1.76 4.80 9.22
N THR A 58 1.35 5.84 9.94
CA THR A 58 0.53 5.70 11.14
C THR A 58 -0.95 5.71 10.75
N ILE A 59 -1.71 4.79 11.33
CA ILE A 59 -3.13 4.58 11.06
C ILE A 59 -3.87 4.75 12.39
N SER A 60 -4.44 5.93 12.59
CA SER A 60 -5.08 6.29 13.86
C SER A 60 -6.27 5.40 14.18
N GLN A 61 -7.08 5.06 13.17
CA GLN A 61 -8.22 4.18 13.32
C GLN A 61 -8.64 3.48 12.02
N VAL A 62 -9.22 2.30 12.17
CA VAL A 62 -9.94 1.54 11.15
C VAL A 62 -11.32 1.22 11.70
N GLU A 63 -12.35 1.85 11.13
CA GLU A 63 -13.73 1.67 11.58
C GLU A 63 -14.22 0.22 11.38
N PRO A 64 -15.23 -0.23 12.16
CA PRO A 64 -15.83 -1.55 12.01
C PRO A 64 -16.27 -1.83 10.57
N LYS A 65 -15.95 -3.03 10.07
CA LYS A 65 -16.29 -3.49 8.70
C LYS A 65 -15.77 -2.57 7.58
N LYS A 66 -14.74 -1.76 7.83
CA LYS A 66 -14.11 -0.90 6.82
C LYS A 66 -12.75 -1.41 6.41
N SER A 67 -12.37 -1.03 5.19
CA SER A 67 -11.06 -1.29 4.61
C SER A 67 -10.39 0.03 4.23
N LEU A 68 -9.08 0.11 4.47
CA LEU A 68 -8.21 1.20 4.04
C LEU A 68 -7.16 0.63 3.09
N GLU A 69 -6.88 1.34 2.01
CA GLU A 69 -5.87 0.96 1.02
C GLU A 69 -4.74 2.01 1.00
N TYR A 70 -3.51 1.51 0.99
CA TYR A 70 -2.30 2.30 0.88
C TYR A 70 -1.44 1.80 -0.27
N ASN A 71 -0.87 2.72 -1.03
CA ASN A 71 0.15 2.41 -2.01
C ASN A 71 1.51 2.87 -1.48
N ILE A 72 2.42 1.93 -1.30
CA ILE A 72 3.74 2.16 -0.71
C ILE A 72 4.75 2.33 -1.84
N ASP A 73 5.48 3.45 -1.85
CA ASP A 73 6.56 3.66 -2.80
C ASP A 73 7.80 2.88 -2.41
N THR A 74 8.12 1.87 -3.21
CA THR A 74 9.25 0.96 -3.01
C THR A 74 10.52 1.42 -3.72
N ASN A 75 10.47 2.50 -4.52
CA ASN A 75 11.64 2.95 -5.29
C ASN A 75 12.76 3.56 -4.44
N SER A 76 12.42 3.94 -3.20
CA SER A 76 13.35 4.56 -2.24
C SER A 76 14.07 3.53 -1.36
N ILE A 77 13.71 2.25 -1.44
CA ILE A 77 14.26 1.19 -0.61
C ILE A 77 15.70 0.90 -1.00
N GLN A 78 16.54 0.68 0.01
CA GLN A 78 17.94 0.28 -0.15
C GLN A 78 18.13 -1.13 0.41
N GLY A 79 18.67 -2.03 -0.41
CA GLY A 79 18.84 -3.43 -0.05
C GLY A 79 17.52 -4.18 0.11
N GLU A 80 17.60 -5.33 0.77
CA GLU A 80 16.47 -6.19 1.12
C GLU A 80 15.74 -5.62 2.34
N ASN A 81 14.41 -5.68 2.34
CA ASN A 81 13.56 -5.21 3.43
C ASN A 81 12.26 -6.01 3.53
N ALA A 82 11.44 -5.68 4.52
CA ALA A 82 10.10 -6.22 4.73
C ALA A 82 9.17 -5.09 5.20
N ILE A 83 7.86 -5.31 5.11
CA ILE A 83 6.84 -4.39 5.66
C ILE A 83 6.16 -5.09 6.84
N ILE A 84 6.21 -4.42 7.99
CA ILE A 84 5.68 -4.91 9.25
C ILE A 84 4.52 -4.01 9.68
N LEU A 85 3.42 -4.63 10.09
CA LEU A 85 2.35 -3.96 10.82
C LEU A 85 2.63 -4.08 12.32
N THR A 86 2.55 -2.98 13.04
CA THR A 86 2.72 -2.96 14.49
C THR A 86 1.51 -2.34 15.17
N TYR A 87 1.23 -2.80 16.37
CA TYR A 87 0.16 -2.29 17.23
C TYR A 87 0.49 -2.57 18.69
N LYS A 88 -0.32 -2.01 19.60
CA LYS A 88 -0.23 -2.29 21.04
C LYS A 88 -1.55 -2.83 21.57
N ASP A 89 -1.46 -3.77 22.48
CA ASP A 89 -2.61 -4.25 23.24
C ASP A 89 -3.05 -3.23 24.32
N ASN A 90 -4.09 -3.57 25.09
CA ASN A 90 -4.62 -2.70 26.14
C ASN A 90 -3.63 -2.50 27.31
N LYS A 91 -2.59 -3.33 27.42
CA LYS A 91 -1.52 -3.21 28.43
C LYS A 91 -0.32 -2.43 27.89
N GLY A 92 -0.34 -2.00 26.63
CA GLY A 92 0.74 -1.29 25.96
C GLY A 92 1.86 -2.19 25.45
N ILE A 93 1.66 -3.51 25.44
CA ILE A 93 2.60 -4.49 24.87
C ILE A 93 2.54 -4.36 23.35
N SER A 94 3.71 -4.21 22.72
CA SER A 94 3.81 -4.11 21.27
C SER A 94 3.80 -5.48 20.61
N TYR A 95 3.08 -5.58 19.49
CA TYR A 95 3.00 -6.75 18.62
C TYR A 95 3.40 -6.36 17.19
N GLU A 96 3.93 -7.32 16.45
CA GLU A 96 4.40 -7.16 15.08
C GLU A 96 3.88 -8.29 14.20
N GLU A 97 3.40 -7.94 13.01
CA GLU A 97 2.94 -8.90 11.99
C GLU A 97 3.60 -8.60 10.65
N SER A 98 4.15 -9.63 10.01
CA SER A 98 4.78 -9.49 8.70
C SER A 98 3.70 -9.37 7.61
N VAL A 99 3.60 -8.20 6.98
CA VAL A 99 2.66 -7.94 5.87
C VAL A 99 3.28 -8.29 4.53
N VAL A 100 4.58 -8.05 4.40
CA VAL A 100 5.40 -8.38 3.23
C VAL A 100 6.73 -8.90 3.74
N GLY A 101 6.99 -10.20 3.57
CA GLY A 101 8.19 -10.83 4.12
C GLY A 101 9.49 -10.52 3.36
N TYR A 102 9.39 -10.05 2.12
CA TYR A 102 10.55 -9.67 1.31
C TYR A 102 10.19 -8.63 0.26
N LEU A 103 11.08 -7.65 0.09
CA LEU A 103 10.85 -6.44 -0.66
C LEU A 103 12.20 -5.81 -1.03
N GLU A 104 12.37 -5.40 -2.30
CA GLU A 104 13.51 -4.61 -2.76
C GLU A 104 13.05 -3.37 -3.53
N LYS A 105 14.03 -2.55 -3.96
CA LYS A 105 13.80 -1.37 -4.77
C LYS A 105 12.93 -1.67 -5.99
N GLY A 106 11.81 -0.93 -6.09
CA GLY A 106 10.90 -0.98 -7.25
C GLY A 106 9.98 -2.21 -7.27
N TYR A 107 9.96 -3.01 -6.20
CA TYR A 107 9.00 -4.12 -6.08
C TYR A 107 7.58 -3.60 -6.16
N SER A 108 6.75 -4.36 -6.86
CA SER A 108 5.32 -4.10 -6.94
C SER A 108 4.57 -5.36 -6.54
N GLY A 109 3.42 -5.18 -5.91
CA GLY A 109 2.69 -6.29 -5.32
C GLY A 109 1.46 -5.82 -4.58
N LYS A 110 0.82 -6.78 -3.92
CA LYS A 110 -0.40 -6.58 -3.15
C LYS A 110 -0.38 -7.52 -1.95
N SER A 111 -0.71 -6.99 -0.77
CA SER A 111 -1.07 -7.75 0.41
C SER A 111 -2.39 -7.24 0.97
N ASN A 112 -3.23 -8.16 1.43
CA ASN A 112 -4.43 -7.86 2.21
C ASN A 112 -4.21 -8.33 3.64
N VAL A 113 -4.38 -7.42 4.59
CA VAL A 113 -4.36 -7.69 6.03
C VAL A 113 -5.79 -7.68 6.52
N PHE A 114 -6.22 -8.78 7.14
CA PHE A 114 -7.55 -8.92 7.73
C PHE A 114 -7.42 -8.99 9.25
N ILE A 115 -8.07 -8.06 9.95
CA ILE A 115 -8.21 -8.08 11.40
C ILE A 115 -9.54 -8.79 11.69
N ASN A 116 -9.47 -10.09 11.93
CA ASN A 116 -10.63 -10.97 12.04
C ASN A 116 -11.28 -10.91 13.43
N GLU A 117 -10.47 -10.73 14.47
CA GLU A 117 -10.91 -10.70 15.86
C GLU A 117 -10.04 -9.78 16.71
N ILE A 118 -10.59 -9.37 17.87
CA ILE A 118 -9.86 -8.69 18.93
C ILE A 118 -10.25 -9.33 20.26
N ASP A 119 -9.27 -9.83 21.01
CA ASP A 119 -9.51 -10.45 22.31
C ASP A 119 -9.78 -9.40 23.42
N ASN A 120 -10.08 -9.88 24.63
CA ASN A 120 -10.34 -8.98 25.77
C ASN A 120 -9.11 -8.18 26.23
N ASN A 121 -7.90 -8.61 25.85
CA ASN A 121 -6.66 -7.90 26.14
C ASN A 121 -6.28 -6.89 25.06
N GLY A 122 -6.98 -6.88 23.92
CA GLY A 122 -6.66 -6.01 22.79
C GLY A 122 -5.70 -6.65 21.77
N ASN A 123 -5.43 -7.95 21.86
CA ASN A 123 -4.65 -8.67 20.85
C ASN A 123 -5.51 -8.89 19.61
N LEU A 124 -4.91 -8.68 18.44
CA LEU A 124 -5.60 -8.77 17.16
C LEU A 124 -5.33 -10.13 16.52
N GLY A 125 -6.39 -10.84 16.12
CA GLY A 125 -6.27 -12.01 15.25
C GLY A 125 -6.12 -11.57 13.80
N ILE A 126 -4.88 -11.49 13.34
CA ILE A 126 -4.51 -10.97 12.01
C ILE A 126 -4.23 -12.10 11.03
N GLU A 127 -4.73 -11.95 9.80
CA GLU A 127 -4.45 -12.85 8.67
C GLU A 127 -3.93 -12.01 7.49
N VAL A 128 -2.82 -12.43 6.86
CA VAL A 128 -2.22 -11.75 5.70
C VAL A 128 -2.35 -12.65 4.45
N LYS A 129 -2.80 -12.09 3.32
CA LYS A 129 -2.96 -12.79 2.02
C LYS A 129 -2.44 -12.00 0.83
#